data_AF-A0A520GUH7-F1
#
_entry.id   AF-A0A520GUH7-F1
#
_cell.length_a   1.000
_cell.length_b   1.000
_cell.length_c   1.000
_cell.angle_alpha   90.00
_cell.angle_beta   90.00
_cell.angle_gamma   90.00
#
_symmetry.space_group_name_H-M   'P 1'
#
loop_
_entity.id
_entity.type
_entity.pdbx_description
1 polymer ?
#
loop_
_entity_poly.entity_id
_entity_poly.type
_entity_poly.pdbx_seq_one_letter_code
_entity_poly.pdbx_strand_id
1 'polypeptide(L)'
;MRMRDRRAPLSIVVLAAAYLALVAWSIAGFVHWAVDDDAAILSAAWWPLLVANAAILAWRIVVRAAVTAHVYDTREAWWSVPRLVVGNYVALLAARRAGWRYLMMLRGEALVWDKTRHDFPDLDGPAAGGNAATR
;
A
#
# COMPACT_ATOMS: atom_id res chain seq x y z
N MET A 1 -7.38 -10.67 19.89
CA MET A 1 -6.84 -10.19 18.60
C MET A 1 -7.92 -10.33 17.52
N ARG A 2 -8.50 -9.21 17.07
CA ARG A 2 -9.68 -9.20 16.16
C ARG A 2 -9.25 -9.67 14.75
N MET A 3 -10.07 -10.50 14.11
CA MET A 3 -9.86 -11.02 12.74
C MET A 3 -9.57 -9.95 11.66
N ARG A 4 -9.79 -8.67 11.95
CA ARG A 4 -9.50 -7.55 11.06
C ARG A 4 -8.00 -7.35 10.81
N ASP A 5 -7.15 -7.67 11.78
CA ASP A 5 -5.68 -7.51 11.64
C ASP A 5 -5.06 -8.62 10.79
N ARG A 6 -5.71 -9.80 10.71
CA ARG A 6 -5.23 -10.95 9.91
C ARG A 6 -5.50 -10.81 8.41
N ARG A 7 -6.36 -9.88 8.01
CA ARG A 7 -6.69 -9.65 6.59
C ARG A 7 -5.55 -8.95 5.85
N ALA A 8 -4.79 -8.10 6.56
CA ALA A 8 -3.71 -7.33 5.94
C ALA A 8 -2.58 -8.22 5.39
N PRO A 9 -2.03 -9.21 6.12
CA PRO A 9 -1.02 -10.12 5.57
C PRO A 9 -1.49 -10.87 4.33
N LEU A 10 -2.69 -11.46 4.37
CA LEU A 10 -3.27 -12.19 3.24
C LEU A 10 -3.45 -11.30 2.01
N SER A 11 -3.95 -10.07 2.19
CA SER A 11 -4.13 -9.14 1.08
C SER A 11 -2.82 -8.79 0.37
N ILE A 12 -1.69 -8.77 1.10
CA ILE A 12 -0.40 -8.41 0.50
C ILE A 12 0.18 -9.59 -0.29
N VAL A 13 -0.03 -10.83 0.18
CA VAL A 13 0.34 -12.04 -0.61
C VAL A 13 -0.46 -12.10 -1.91
N VAL A 14 -1.77 -11.88 -1.83
CA VAL A 14 -2.65 -11.84 -3.02
C VAL A 14 -2.23 -10.71 -3.97
N LEU A 15 -1.88 -9.53 -3.45
CA LEU A 15 -1.40 -8.41 -4.25
C LEU A 15 -0.07 -8.72 -4.94
N ALA A 16 0.86 -9.38 -4.24
CA ALA A 16 2.13 -9.80 -4.81
C ALA A 16 1.92 -10.81 -5.96
N ALA A 17 1.08 -11.82 -5.72
CA ALA A 17 0.72 -12.80 -6.75
C ALA A 17 0.04 -12.14 -7.96
N ALA A 18 -0.86 -11.17 -7.73
CA ALA A 18 -1.52 -10.44 -8.81
C ALA A 18 -0.53 -9.64 -9.68
N TYR A 19 0.43 -8.94 -9.07
CA TYR A 19 1.44 -8.22 -9.85
C TYR A 19 2.40 -9.15 -10.59
N LEU A 20 2.82 -10.25 -9.97
CA LEU A 20 3.65 -11.26 -10.63
C LEU A 20 2.91 -11.89 -11.82
N ALA A 21 1.63 -12.23 -11.64
CA ALA A 21 0.78 -12.75 -12.69
C ALA A 21 0.62 -11.73 -13.82
N LEU A 22 0.37 -10.45 -13.50
CA LEU A 22 0.27 -9.38 -14.49
C LEU A 22 1.55 -9.26 -15.33
N VAL A 23 2.72 -9.27 -14.69
CA VAL A 23 4.02 -9.21 -15.39
C VAL A 23 4.24 -10.45 -16.24
N ALA A 24 4.07 -11.65 -15.67
CA ALA A 24 4.27 -12.90 -16.38
C ALA A 24 3.34 -13.03 -17.60
N TRP A 25 2.08 -12.63 -17.44
CA TRP A 25 1.08 -12.67 -18.52
C TRP A 25 1.37 -11.63 -19.61
N SER A 26 1.86 -10.45 -19.22
CA SER A 26 2.30 -9.43 -20.18
C SER A 26 3.51 -9.90 -20.99
N ILE A 27 4.49 -10.54 -20.34
CA ILE A 27 5.65 -11.11 -21.02
C ILE A 27 5.23 -12.25 -21.94
N ALA A 28 4.38 -13.17 -21.47
CA ALA A 28 3.89 -14.28 -22.28
C ALA A 28 3.13 -13.76 -23.51
N GLY A 29 2.23 -12.79 -23.34
CA GLY A 29 1.51 -12.16 -24.45
C GLY A 29 2.44 -11.49 -25.46
N PHE A 30 3.48 -10.80 -24.98
CA PHE A 30 4.50 -10.20 -25.85
C PHE A 30 5.29 -11.26 -26.64
N VAL A 31 5.65 -12.38 -26.00
CA VAL A 31 6.36 -13.50 -26.66
C VAL A 31 5.48 -14.15 -27.72
N HIS A 32 4.22 -14.48 -27.41
CA HIS A 32 3.28 -15.04 -28.39
C HIS A 32 3.08 -14.09 -29.57
N TRP A 33 2.90 -12.79 -29.30
CA TRP A 33 2.81 -11.77 -30.35
C TRP A 33 4.08 -11.71 -31.23
N ALA A 34 5.27 -11.88 -30.65
CA ALA A 34 6.53 -11.82 -31.39
C ALA A 34 6.81 -13.09 -32.22
N VAL A 35 6.27 -14.24 -31.83
CA VAL A 35 6.48 -15.54 -32.49
C VAL A 35 5.32 -15.88 -33.45
N ASP A 36 4.30 -15.03 -33.53
CA ASP A 36 3.06 -15.26 -34.30
C ASP A 36 2.37 -16.58 -33.93
N ASP A 37 2.45 -16.91 -32.63
CA ASP A 37 1.86 -18.10 -32.03
C ASP A 37 0.57 -17.72 -31.30
N ASP A 38 -0.43 -18.58 -31.36
CA ASP A 38 -1.71 -18.34 -30.70
C ASP A 38 -1.52 -18.41 -29.19
N ALA A 39 -1.58 -17.23 -28.54
CA ALA A 39 -1.59 -17.16 -27.10
C ALA A 39 -2.71 -18.03 -26.53
N ALA A 40 -2.40 -18.86 -25.53
CA ALA A 40 -3.38 -19.74 -24.91
C ALA A 40 -4.63 -18.93 -24.49
N ILE A 41 -5.73 -19.14 -25.23
CA ILE A 41 -6.98 -18.43 -25.01
C ILE A 41 -7.45 -18.75 -23.60
N LEU A 42 -7.62 -17.71 -22.79
CA LEU A 42 -8.16 -17.84 -21.45
C LEU A 42 -9.53 -18.52 -21.56
N SER A 43 -9.75 -19.63 -20.85
CA SER A 43 -11.02 -20.34 -20.96
C SER A 43 -12.19 -19.41 -20.66
N ALA A 44 -13.32 -19.57 -21.37
CA ALA A 44 -14.46 -18.66 -21.31
C ALA A 44 -15.01 -18.43 -19.87
N ALA A 45 -14.73 -19.36 -18.96
CA ALA A 45 -15.10 -19.27 -17.54
C ALA A 45 -14.34 -18.17 -16.76
N TRP A 46 -13.14 -17.78 -17.20
CA TRP A 46 -12.34 -16.75 -16.51
C TRP A 46 -12.75 -15.32 -16.86
N TRP A 47 -13.32 -15.12 -18.06
CA TRP A 47 -13.77 -13.81 -18.52
C TRP A 47 -14.70 -13.08 -17.54
N PRO A 48 -15.80 -13.68 -17.04
CA PRO A 48 -16.69 -13.00 -16.09
C PRO A 48 -15.99 -12.63 -14.78
N LEU A 49 -15.03 -13.44 -14.31
CA LEU A 49 -14.26 -13.15 -13.10
C LEU A 49 -13.35 -11.93 -13.29
N LEU A 50 -12.67 -11.83 -14.44
CA LEU A 50 -11.83 -10.68 -14.77
C LEU A 50 -12.66 -9.41 -14.92
N VAL A 51 -13.80 -9.48 -15.61
CA VAL A 51 -14.71 -8.34 -15.77
C VAL A 51 -15.26 -7.88 -14.43
N ALA A 52 -15.71 -8.81 -13.57
CA ALA A 52 -16.18 -8.47 -12.23
C ALA A 52 -15.08 -7.84 -11.37
N ASN A 53 -13.85 -8.36 -11.44
CA ASN A 53 -12.71 -7.80 -10.72
C ASN A 53 -12.38 -6.38 -11.20
N ALA A 54 -12.34 -6.17 -12.51
CA ALA A 54 -12.11 -4.86 -13.13
C ALA A 54 -13.21 -3.86 -12.78
N ALA A 55 -14.48 -4.28 -12.78
CA ALA A 55 -15.60 -3.43 -12.38
C ALA A 55 -15.50 -2.99 -10.92
N ILE A 56 -15.16 -3.91 -10.00
CA ILE A 56 -14.95 -3.57 -8.59
C ILE A 56 -13.73 -2.65 -8.41
N LEU A 57 -12.65 -2.87 -9.16
CA LEU A 57 -11.48 -2.01 -9.13
C LEU A 57 -11.81 -0.59 -9.63
N ALA A 58 -12.53 -0.48 -10.74
CA ALA A 58 -12.99 0.80 -11.30
C ALA A 58 -13.90 1.54 -10.31
N TRP A 59 -14.87 0.84 -9.71
CA TRP A 59 -15.71 1.39 -8.64
C TRP A 59 -14.88 1.98 -7.49
N ARG A 60 -13.85 1.25 -7.02
CA ARG A 60 -12.96 1.75 -5.95
C ARG A 60 -12.18 2.99 -6.36
N ILE A 61 -11.70 3.06 -7.60
CA ILE A 61 -10.99 4.23 -8.12
C ILE A 61 -11.93 5.43 -8.18
N VAL A 62 -13.15 5.23 -8.71
CA VAL A 62 -14.17 6.29 -8.80
C VAL A 62 -14.55 6.83 -7.43
N VAL A 63 -14.88 5.96 -6.47
CA VAL A 63 -15.22 6.39 -5.10
C VAL A 63 -14.07 7.15 -4.45
N ARG A 64 -12.83 6.65 -4.58
CA ARG A 64 -11.63 7.35 -4.06
C ARG A 64 -11.47 8.72 -4.69
N ALA A 65 -11.56 8.81 -6.03
CA ALA A 65 -11.37 10.04 -6.76
C ALA A 65 -12.47 11.05 -6.42
N ALA A 66 -13.74 10.62 -6.34
CA ALA A 66 -14.87 11.46 -5.99
C ALA A 66 -14.74 12.04 -4.58
N VAL A 67 -14.39 11.22 -3.59
CA VAL A 67 -14.15 11.70 -2.21
C VAL A 67 -12.94 12.65 -2.17
N THR A 68 -11.86 12.34 -2.88
CA THR A 68 -10.69 13.23 -2.94
C THR A 68 -11.04 14.57 -3.58
N ALA A 69 -11.83 14.55 -4.66
CA ALA A 69 -12.30 15.75 -5.35
C ALA A 69 -13.20 16.62 -4.45
N HIS A 70 -14.02 16.00 -3.61
CA HIS A 70 -14.88 16.72 -2.67
C HIS A 70 -14.10 17.35 -1.52
N VAL A 71 -13.03 16.70 -1.04
CA VAL A 71 -12.29 17.15 0.16
C VAL A 71 -11.18 18.14 -0.19
N TYR A 72 -10.46 17.92 -1.29
CA TYR A 72 -9.28 18.70 -1.64
C TYR A 72 -9.56 19.54 -2.88
N ASP A 73 -9.54 18.93 -4.06
CA ASP A 73 -9.94 19.52 -5.35
C ASP A 73 -9.85 18.46 -6.46
N THR A 74 -10.38 18.79 -7.64
CA THR A 74 -10.28 17.93 -8.82
C THR A 74 -8.83 17.63 -9.24
N ARG A 75 -7.89 18.55 -8.98
CA ARG A 75 -6.47 18.34 -9.27
C ARG A 75 -5.87 17.22 -8.40
N GLU A 76 -6.18 17.16 -7.11
CA GLU A 76 -5.74 16.03 -6.28
C GLU A 76 -6.49 14.73 -6.59
N ALA A 77 -7.71 14.81 -7.12
CA ALA A 77 -8.43 13.63 -7.57
C ALA A 77 -7.65 12.87 -8.67
N TRP A 78 -7.04 13.58 -9.62
CA TRP A 78 -6.16 12.97 -10.62
C TRP A 78 -4.93 12.31 -9.99
N TRP A 79 -4.32 12.96 -8.99
CA TRP A 79 -3.18 12.38 -8.25
C TRP A 79 -3.56 11.21 -7.34
N SER A 80 -4.85 11.01 -7.04
CA SER A 80 -5.32 9.89 -6.23
C SER A 80 -5.14 8.53 -6.91
N VAL A 81 -5.20 8.51 -8.25
CA VAL A 81 -5.05 7.29 -9.07
C VAL A 81 -3.61 6.76 -9.07
N PRO A 82 -2.56 7.54 -9.46
CA PRO A 82 -1.19 7.06 -9.37
C PRO A 82 -0.78 6.75 -7.92
N ARG A 83 -1.33 7.48 -6.94
CA ARG A 83 -1.11 7.21 -5.51
C ARG A 83 -1.63 5.83 -5.07
N LEU A 84 -2.62 5.25 -5.76
CA LEU A 84 -3.05 3.86 -5.53
C LEU A 84 -1.90 2.88 -5.79
N VAL A 85 -1.21 3.03 -6.92
CA VAL A 85 -0.10 2.16 -7.34
C VAL A 85 1.08 2.31 -6.39
N VAL A 86 1.45 3.55 -6.06
CA VAL A 86 2.52 3.83 -5.10
C VAL A 86 2.19 3.23 -3.72
N GLY A 87 0.95 3.36 -3.26
CA GLY A 87 0.51 2.77 -2.00
C GLY A 87 0.62 1.24 -1.98
N ASN A 88 0.22 0.58 -3.05
CA ASN A 88 0.36 -0.86 -3.22
C ASN A 88 1.84 -1.30 -3.17
N TYR A 89 2.73 -0.54 -3.85
CA TYR A 89 4.16 -0.80 -3.84
C TYR A 89 4.78 -0.64 -2.45
N VAL A 90 4.44 0.44 -1.75
CA VAL A 90 4.86 0.66 -0.35
C VAL A 90 4.38 -0.47 0.56
N ALA A 91 3.16 -0.97 0.38
CA ALA A 91 2.63 -2.09 1.16
C ALA A 91 3.43 -3.39 0.94
N LEU A 92 3.83 -3.68 -0.30
CA LEU A 92 4.68 -4.84 -0.61
C LEU A 92 6.06 -4.72 0.04
N LEU A 93 6.69 -3.55 -0.04
CA LEU A 93 7.99 -3.30 0.60
C LEU A 93 7.88 -3.38 2.13
N ALA A 94 6.82 -2.83 2.70
CA ALA A 94 6.54 -2.90 4.13
C ALA A 94 6.36 -4.35 4.60
N ALA A 95 5.62 -5.17 3.85
CA ALA A 95 5.46 -6.59 4.18
C ALA A 95 6.77 -7.37 4.04
N ARG A 96 7.58 -7.09 3.02
CA ARG A 96 8.92 -7.69 2.89
C ARG A 96 9.78 -7.36 4.11
N ARG A 97 9.83 -6.09 4.51
CA ARG A 97 10.57 -5.64 5.70
C ARG A 97 10.05 -6.30 6.97
N ALA A 98 8.73 -6.37 7.14
CA ALA A 98 8.10 -7.02 8.29
C ALA A 98 8.41 -8.52 8.34
N GLY A 99 8.33 -9.21 7.20
CA GLY A 99 8.69 -10.63 7.08
C GLY A 99 10.14 -10.89 7.44
N TRP A 100 11.07 -10.05 6.97
CA TRP A 100 12.48 -10.15 7.32
C TRP A 100 12.73 -9.97 8.83
N ARG A 101 12.12 -8.94 9.44
CA ARG A 101 12.19 -8.71 10.90
C ARG A 101 11.62 -9.88 11.69
N TYR A 102 10.52 -10.45 11.22
CA TYR A 102 9.92 -11.64 11.84
C TYR A 102 10.86 -12.85 11.77
N LEU A 103 11.49 -13.09 10.61
CA LEU A 103 12.48 -14.17 10.47
C LEU A 103 13.69 -13.96 11.39
N MET A 104 14.19 -12.74 11.51
CA MET A 104 15.30 -12.43 12.42
C MET A 104 14.92 -12.63 13.89
N MET A 105 13.71 -12.25 14.28
CA MET A 105 13.17 -12.53 15.62
C MET A 105 13.13 -14.04 15.90
N LEU A 106 12.70 -14.86 14.93
CA LEU A 106 12.71 -16.32 15.08
C LEU A 106 14.12 -16.90 15.21
N ARG A 107 15.13 -16.22 14.64
CA ARG A 107 16.55 -16.59 14.75
C ARG A 107 17.22 -16.09 16.04
N GLY A 108 16.45 -15.46 16.94
CA GLY A 108 16.91 -15.01 18.25
C GLY A 108 17.36 -13.55 18.30
N GLU A 109 17.18 -12.75 17.24
CA GLU A 109 17.43 -11.32 17.33
C GLU A 109 16.38 -10.62 18.22
N ALA A 110 16.85 -9.65 19.01
CA ALA A 110 15.98 -8.85 19.85
C ALA A 110 15.02 -8.01 18.97
N LEU A 111 13.73 -8.03 19.32
CA LEU A 111 12.73 -7.23 18.63
C LEU A 111 12.96 -5.75 18.90
N VAL A 112 13.54 -5.03 17.93
CA VAL A 112 13.70 -3.57 18.01
C VAL A 112 12.37 -2.90 17.69
N TRP A 113 11.71 -2.39 18.72
CA TRP A 113 10.52 -1.56 18.57
C TRP A 113 10.93 -0.12 18.18
N ASP A 114 10.89 0.18 16.88
CA ASP A 114 11.05 1.55 16.34
C ASP A 114 9.84 2.40 16.74
N LYS A 115 9.85 2.97 17.94
CA LYS A 115 8.84 3.96 18.34
C LYS A 115 9.10 5.24 17.53
N THR A 116 8.10 5.73 16.80
CA THR A 116 8.18 7.04 16.14
C THR A 116 8.50 8.10 17.19
N ARG A 117 9.64 8.78 17.01
CA ARG A 117 10.05 9.90 17.87
C ARG A 117 8.95 10.96 17.79
N HIS A 118 8.28 11.21 18.90
CA HIS A 118 7.33 12.32 19.01
C HIS A 118 8.13 13.53 19.43
N ASP A 119 8.28 14.50 18.54
CA ASP A 119 8.65 15.86 18.94
C ASP A 119 7.39 16.52 19.49
N PHE A 120 7.42 16.82 20.79
CA PHE A 120 6.45 17.72 21.40
C PHE A 120 6.98 19.14 21.20
N PRO A 121 6.22 20.07 20.61
CA PRO A 121 6.59 21.47 20.62
C PRO A 121 6.75 21.93 22.07
N ASP A 122 7.84 22.63 22.37
CA ASP A 122 8.27 23.02 23.71
C ASP A 122 7.11 23.54 24.58
N LEU A 123 6.92 22.86 25.71
CA LEU A 123 6.29 23.41 26.91
C LEU A 123 7.35 24.14 27.77
N ASP A 124 8.42 24.65 27.16
CA ASP A 124 9.33 25.59 27.81
C ASP A 124 8.69 26.99 27.77
N GLY A 125 7.62 27.13 28.55
CA GLY A 125 7.26 28.45 29.09
C GLY A 125 8.47 28.98 29.87
N PRO A 126 8.80 30.28 29.75
CA PRO A 126 9.97 30.83 30.44
C PRO A 126 9.85 30.54 31.95
N ALA A 127 10.87 29.86 32.46
CA ALA A 127 10.99 29.47 33.85
C ALA A 127 10.71 30.66 34.77
N ALA A 128 9.74 30.48 35.65
CA ALA A 128 9.54 31.36 36.80
C ALA A 128 10.83 31.39 37.62
N GLY A 129 11.54 32.53 37.61
CA GLY A 129 12.73 32.71 38.44
C GLY A 129 13.46 34.01 38.19
N GLY A 130 13.22 35.02 39.03
CA GLY A 130 14.03 36.24 39.04
C GLY A 130 13.44 37.37 39.87
N ASN A 131 13.41 37.19 41.19
CA ASN A 131 13.08 38.23 42.17
C ASN A 131 14.01 39.45 41.97
N ALA A 132 13.46 40.57 41.45
CA ALA A 132 14.18 41.83 41.31
C ALA A 132 13.84 42.75 42.49
N ALA A 133 14.79 42.88 43.41
CA ALA A 133 14.82 43.95 44.39
C ALA A 133 14.91 45.32 43.69
N THR A 134 14.07 46.27 44.09
CA THR A 134 14.24 47.74 44.05
C THR A 134 12.97 48.33 44.68
N ARG A 135 13.04 48.75 45.95
CA ARG A 135 13.25 50.14 46.43
C ARG A 135 11.94 50.90 46.58
#